data_AF-A0A529GIP5-F1
#
_entry.id   AF-A0A529GIP5-F1
#
_cell.length_a   1.000
_cell.length_b   1.000
_cell.length_c   1.000
_cell.angle_alpha   90.00
_cell.angle_beta   90.00
_cell.angle_gamma   90.00
#
_symmetry.space_group_name_H-M   'P 1'
#
loop_
_entity.id
_entity.type
_entity.pdbx_description
1 polymer ?
#
loop_
_entity_poly.entity_id
_entity_poly.type
_entity_poly.pdbx_seq_one_letter_code
_entity_poly.pdbx_strand_id
1 'polypeptide(L)' 'MRMAASQHAFDLKAQPGFSIIARSAIVALYLPILVLVVFAFNATSSLGVWGGFSFDWFVKAWHNDLIINAALFSLFLAT' A
#
# COMPACT_ATOMS: atom_id res chain seq x y z
N MET A 1 -18.96 6.51 -57.99
CA MET A 1 -18.26 7.17 -56.87
C MET A 1 -18.05 6.14 -55.76
N ARG A 2 -16.80 5.77 -55.45
CA ARG A 2 -16.47 4.78 -54.41
C ARG A 2 -16.35 5.45 -53.03
N MET A 3 -17.10 4.88 -52.08
CA MET A 3 -16.81 4.62 -50.67
C MET A 3 -15.90 5.58 -49.88
N ALA A 4 -16.42 6.04 -48.74
CA ALA A 4 -15.63 6.14 -47.52
C ALA A 4 -16.52 5.68 -46.34
N ALA A 5 -16.53 4.37 -46.08
CA ALA A 5 -17.07 3.84 -44.84
C ALA A 5 -16.09 4.19 -43.72
N SER A 6 -16.53 5.02 -42.78
CA SER A 6 -15.80 5.33 -41.56
C SER A 6 -15.64 4.04 -40.75
N GLN A 7 -14.44 3.45 -40.81
CA GLN A 7 -14.08 2.32 -39.97
C GLN A 7 -13.68 2.90 -38.61
N HIS A 8 -14.62 2.90 -37.66
CA HIS A 8 -14.25 3.09 -36.26
C HIS A 8 -13.39 1.90 -35.88
N ALA A 9 -12.06 2.09 -35.87
CA ALA A 9 -11.13 1.04 -35.49
C ALA A 9 -11.50 0.58 -34.09
N PHE A 10 -11.99 -0.65 -33.97
CA PHE A 10 -12.22 -1.29 -32.69
C PHE A 10 -10.85 -1.38 -32.02
N ASP A 11 -10.63 -0.60 -30.96
CA ASP A 11 -9.36 -0.60 -30.24
C ASP A 11 -9.24 -1.90 -29.44
N LEU A 12 -8.68 -2.93 -30.08
CA LEU A 12 -8.44 -4.26 -29.54
C LEU A 12 -7.45 -4.28 -28.36
N LYS A 13 -6.81 -3.14 -28.03
CA LYS A 13 -5.90 -3.03 -26.87
C LYS A 13 -6.62 -2.72 -25.56
N ALA A 14 -7.81 -2.13 -25.64
CA ALA A 14 -8.61 -1.85 -24.45
C ALA A 14 -9.39 -3.11 -24.05
N GLN A 15 -8.78 -3.99 -23.26
CA GLN A 15 -9.48 -5.18 -22.74
C GLN A 15 -10.45 -4.76 -21.62
N PRO A 16 -11.78 -4.75 -21.85
CA PRO A 16 -12.75 -4.31 -20.86
C PRO A 16 -12.80 -5.34 -19.74
N GLY A 17 -12.21 -5.01 -18.60
CA GLY A 17 -12.13 -5.90 -17.43
C GLY A 17 -10.75 -5.96 -16.79
N PHE A 18 -9.68 -5.80 -17.57
CA PHE A 18 -8.31 -5.80 -17.04
C PHE A 18 -8.12 -4.71 -15.98
N SER A 19 -8.61 -3.50 -16.25
CA SER A 19 -8.48 -2.38 -15.29
C SER A 19 -9.28 -2.60 -14.01
N ILE A 20 -10.40 -3.32 -14.06
CA ILE A 20 -11.19 -3.64 -12.86
C ILE A 20 -10.42 -4.65 -12.01
N ILE A 21 -9.96 -5.75 -12.61
CA ILE A 21 -9.19 -6.79 -11.92
C ILE A 21 -7.90 -6.20 -11.33
N ALA A 22 -7.17 -5.40 -12.11
CA ALA A 22 -5.94 -4.75 -11.66
C ALA A 22 -6.19 -3.81 -10.47
N ARG A 23 -7.23 -2.97 -10.51
CA ARG A 23 -7.59 -2.11 -9.37
C ARG A 23 -8.00 -2.92 -8.16
N SER A 24 -8.80 -3.97 -8.33
CA SER A 24 -9.22 -4.84 -7.23
C SER A 24 -8.04 -5.54 -6.57
N ALA A 25 -7.09 -6.04 -7.38
CA ALA A 25 -5.86 -6.66 -6.87
C ALA A 25 -5.03 -5.66 -6.07
N ILE A 26 -4.84 -4.44 -6.58
CA ILE A 26 -4.14 -3.38 -5.85
C ILE A 26 -4.86 -3.05 -4.54
N VAL A 27 -6.18 -2.83 -4.57
CA VAL A 27 -6.93 -2.53 -3.34
C VAL A 27 -6.82 -3.66 -2.33
N ALA A 28 -6.96 -4.92 -2.75
CA ALA A 28 -6.87 -6.07 -1.86
C ALA A 28 -5.49 -6.21 -1.20
N LEU A 29 -4.41 -5.90 -1.94
CA LEU A 29 -3.04 -5.99 -1.42
C LEU A 29 -2.68 -4.80 -0.51
N TYR A 30 -3.08 -3.58 -0.88
CA TYR A 30 -2.60 -2.37 -0.21
C TYR A 30 -3.55 -1.86 0.89
N LEU A 31 -4.86 -2.15 0.82
CA LEU A 31 -5.80 -1.74 1.86
C LEU A 31 -5.44 -2.26 3.26
N PRO A 32 -5.09 -3.55 3.49
CA PRO A 32 -4.70 -4.00 4.83
C PRO A 32 -3.39 -3.34 5.31
N ILE A 33 -2.44 -3.12 4.40
CA ILE A 33 -1.19 -2.41 4.72
C ILE A 33 -1.50 -0.96 5.10
N LEU A 34 -2.40 -0.29 4.39
CA LEU A 34 -2.84 1.07 4.70
C LEU A 34 -3.44 1.15 6.10
N VAL A 35 -4.27 0.17 6.49
CA VAL A 35 -4.82 0.09 7.85
C VAL A 35 -3.68 0.01 8.87
N LEU A 36 -2.69 -0.86 8.67
CA LEU A 36 -1.53 -0.95 9.56
C LEU A 36 -0.76 0.37 9.65
N VAL A 37 -0.56 1.05 8.52
CA VAL A 37 0.11 2.36 8.48
C VAL A 37 -0.66 3.41 9.28
N VAL A 38 -1.98 3.49 9.11
CA VAL A 38 -2.82 4.43 9.87
C VAL A 38 -2.77 4.12 11.37
N PHE A 39 -2.86 2.84 11.74
CA PHE A 39 -2.78 2.42 13.14
C PHE A 39 -1.38 2.59 13.75
N ALA A 40 -0.31 2.61 12.96
CA ALA A 40 1.03 2.91 13.45
C ALA A 40 1.14 4.33 14.04
N PHE A 41 0.23 5.24 13.66
CA PHE A 41 0.12 6.58 14.23
C PHE A 41 -0.89 6.69 15.38
N ASN A 42 -1.48 5.59 15.84
CA ASN A 42 -2.41 5.63 16.97
C ASN A 42 -1.63 5.89 18.29
N ALA A 43 -2.04 6.91 19.03
CA ALA A 43 -1.43 7.24 20.33
C ALA A 43 -1.64 6.16 21.41
N THR A 44 -2.55 5.21 21.19
CA THR A 44 -2.87 4.12 22.10
C THR A 44 -2.37 2.77 21.59
N SER A 45 -1.98 1.88 22.51
CA SER A 45 -1.50 0.51 22.20
C SER A 45 -2.63 -0.49 21.89
N SER A 46 -3.88 -0.08 22.04
CA SER A 46 -5.06 -0.92 21.87
C SER A 46 -5.68 -0.72 20.50
N LEU A 47 -5.91 -1.82 19.78
CA LEU A 47 -6.54 -1.81 18.45
C LEU A 47 -8.02 -1.36 18.49
N GLY A 48 -8.68 -1.44 19.65
CA GLY A 48 -10.10 -1.11 19.80
C GLY A 48 -10.38 0.34 20.19
N VAL A 49 -9.35 1.15 20.45
CA VAL A 49 -9.51 2.53 20.93
C VAL A 49 -8.63 3.47 20.10
N TRP A 50 -9.25 4.48 19.51
CA TRP A 50 -8.52 5.52 18.78
C TRP A 50 -8.06 6.61 19.75
N GLY A 51 -6.75 6.66 20.01
CA GLY A 51 -6.14 7.62 20.94
C GLY A 51 -5.77 8.98 20.33
N GLY A 52 -6.02 9.17 19.03
CA GLY A 52 -5.51 10.32 18.27
C GLY A 52 -4.24 9.99 17.50
N PHE A 53 -3.76 10.97 16.72
CA PHE A 53 -2.56 10.85 15.89
C PHE A 53 -1.31 11.21 16.72
N SER A 54 -0.31 10.32 16.76
CA SER A 54 0.95 10.51 17.49
C SER A 54 2.12 9.81 16.83
N PHE A 55 3.33 10.34 17.05
CA PHE A 55 4.60 9.73 16.66
C PHE A 55 5.34 9.08 17.84
N ASP A 56 4.73 9.00 19.03
CA ASP A 56 5.40 8.53 20.25
C ASP A 56 6.04 7.15 20.09
N TRP A 57 5.38 6.23 19.38
CA TRP A 57 5.93 4.90 19.10
C TRP A 57 7.20 4.92 18.26
N PHE A 58 7.28 5.81 17.27
CA PHE A 58 8.47 5.97 16.45
C PHE A 58 9.64 6.51 17.29
N VAL A 59 9.38 7.49 18.15
CA VAL A 59 10.40 8.04 19.07
C VAL A 59 10.84 6.99 20.09
N LYS A 60 9.93 6.20 20.64
CA LYS A 60 10.25 5.09 21.55
C LYS A 60 11.08 4.00 20.87
N ALA A 61 10.74 3.65 19.64
CA ALA A 61 11.48 2.66 18.85
C ALA A 61 12.89 3.17 18.50
N TRP A 62 13.04 4.45 18.20
CA TRP A 62 14.33 5.08 17.92
C TRP A 62 15.27 5.11 19.13
N HIS A 63 14.73 5.13 20.35
CA HIS A 63 15.54 5.02 21.57
C HIS A 63 15.67 3.57 22.07
N ASN A 64 15.27 2.58 21.27
CA ASN A 64 15.33 1.17 21.63
C ASN A 64 16.44 0.47 20.84
N ASP A 65 17.59 0.29 21.49
CA ASP A 65 18.76 -0.35 20.89
C ASP A 65 18.47 -1.78 20.41
N LEU A 66 17.55 -2.52 21.06
CA LEU A 66 17.18 -3.87 20.63
C LEU A 66 16.46 -3.81 19.27
N ILE A 67 15.51 -2.90 19.10
CA ILE A 67 14.79 -2.73 17.82
C ILE A 67 15.76 -2.31 16.72
N ILE A 68 16.63 -1.34 17.00
CA ILE A 68 17.61 -0.85 16.02
C ILE A 68 18.59 -1.94 15.62
N ASN A 69 19.20 -2.63 16.58
CA ASN A 69 20.16 -3.68 16.32
C ASN A 69 19.53 -4.85 15.56
N ALA A 70 18.28 -5.23 15.88
CA ALA A 70 17.56 -6.26 15.14
C ALA A 70 17.32 -5.86 13.67
N ALA A 71 16.94 -4.61 13.42
CA ALA A 71 16.75 -4.08 12.07
C ALA A 71 18.07 -4.06 11.27
N LEU A 72 19.15 -3.58 11.88
CA LEU A 72 20.48 -3.56 11.26
C LEU A 72 20.99 -4.97 10.98
N PHE A 73 20.87 -5.89 11.95
CA PHE A 73 21.26 -7.28 11.77
C PHE A 73 20.52 -7.94 10.60
N SER A 74 19.22 -7.68 10.47
CA SER A 74 18.42 -8.17 9.33
C SER A 74 18.95 -7.64 7.99
N LEU A 75 19.34 -6.36 7.94
CA LEU A 75 19.92 -5.75 6.75
C LEU A 75 21.31 -6.33 6.42
N PHE A 76 22.16 -6.51 7.43
CA PHE A 76 23.47 -7.15 7.27
C PHE A 76 23.36 -8.59 6.79
N LEU A 77 22.36 -9.34 7.25
CA LEU A 77 22.14 -10.73 6.81
C LEU A 77 21.63 -10.80 5.36
N ALA A 78 20.92 -9.78 4.90
CA ALA A 78 20.35 -9.75 3.56
C ALA A 78 21.35 -9.34 2.46
N THR A 79 22.51 -8.81 2.82
CA THR A 79 23.57 -8.35 1.89
C THR A 79 24.68 -9.39 1.76
#